data_AF-A0A0E2BFR7-F1
#
_entry.id   AF-A0A0E2BFR7-F1
#
_cell.length_a   1.000
_cell.length_b   1.000
_cell.length_c   1.000
_cell.angle_alpha   90.00
_cell.angle_beta   90.00
_cell.angle_gamma   90.00
#
_symmetry.space_group_name_H-M   'P 1'
#
loop_
_entity.id
_entity.type
_entity.pdbx_description
1 polymer ?
#
loop_
_entity_poly.entity_id
_entity_poly.type
_entity_poly.pdbx_seq_one_letter_code
_entity_poly.pdbx_strand_id
1 'polypeptide(L)'
;MDSNQPANLSSYDPNSKYLPSETEIQTSIEFEKSLEDQDLLKPEALHKTTSDFSALNKYVVLSPTEIDAEAQAWKNGTPLPEKTLTSEELKARYEAKITQMNAFYGNALTDIPKLSTLQLNNLRSNSYIGIFAYSHLQEYFSDLPQQEKEIIEKNLNWLVNLRKAAIDEMAQRGISK
;
A
#
# COMPACT_ATOMS: atom_id res chain seq x y z
N MET A 1 50.75 32.01 -11.66
CA MET A 1 50.79 31.36 -10.35
C MET A 1 49.40 31.46 -9.75
N ASP A 2 48.82 30.27 -9.61
CA ASP A 2 47.75 29.84 -8.69
C ASP A 2 46.36 30.47 -8.79
N SER A 3 45.57 29.90 -9.70
CA SER A 3 44.13 29.81 -9.58
C SER A 3 43.76 28.71 -8.57
N ASN A 4 43.51 29.08 -7.32
CA ASN A 4 42.86 28.20 -6.35
C ASN A 4 41.35 28.21 -6.62
N GLN A 5 40.86 27.21 -7.37
CA GLN A 5 39.46 26.81 -7.30
C GLN A 5 39.26 25.94 -6.05
N PRO A 6 38.24 26.19 -5.21
CA PRO A 6 37.91 25.27 -4.14
C PRO A 6 37.36 23.98 -4.76
N ALA A 7 37.94 22.85 -4.36
CA ALA A 7 37.43 21.53 -4.68
C ALA A 7 35.97 21.42 -4.21
N ASN A 8 35.06 21.12 -5.15
CA ASN A 8 33.70 20.71 -4.85
C ASN A 8 33.77 19.43 -4.01
N LEU A 9 33.74 19.58 -2.68
CA LEU A 9 33.41 18.50 -1.76
C LEU A 9 31.95 18.15 -2.02
N SER A 10 31.74 17.20 -2.94
CA SER A 10 30.48 16.46 -3.05
C SER A 10 30.12 15.95 -1.66
N SER A 11 29.18 16.62 -0.98
CA SER A 11 28.69 16.19 0.31
C SER A 11 28.04 14.82 0.13
N TYR A 12 28.71 13.77 0.60
CA TYR A 12 28.14 12.44 0.62
C TYR A 12 26.86 12.46 1.46
N ASP A 13 25.71 12.30 0.82
CA ASP A 13 24.45 12.06 1.52
C ASP A 13 24.30 10.55 1.76
N PRO A 14 24.38 10.08 3.03
CA PRO A 14 24.21 8.67 3.34
C PRO A 14 22.82 8.12 2.98
N ASN A 15 21.83 8.98 2.74
CA ASN A 15 20.48 8.59 2.32
C ASN A 15 20.34 8.43 0.80
N SER A 16 21.34 8.83 0.02
CA SER A 16 21.33 8.70 -1.44
C SER A 16 21.10 7.27 -1.94
N LYS A 17 21.51 6.26 -1.15
CA LYS A 17 21.25 4.84 -1.46
C LYS A 17 19.76 4.48 -1.50
N TYR A 18 18.90 5.24 -0.80
CA TYR A 18 17.46 5.01 -0.74
C TYR A 18 16.68 5.69 -1.87
N LEU A 19 17.34 6.56 -2.64
CA LEU A 19 16.76 7.15 -3.84
C LEU A 19 16.34 6.05 -4.83
N PRO A 20 15.20 6.24 -5.53
CA PRO A 20 14.78 5.33 -6.60
C PRO A 20 15.93 5.05 -7.59
N SER A 21 16.04 3.81 -8.08
CA SER A 21 16.89 3.51 -9.24
C SER A 21 16.19 3.95 -10.53
N GLU A 22 16.96 4.02 -11.61
CA GLU A 22 16.43 4.28 -12.95
C GLU A 22 15.33 3.29 -13.33
N THR A 23 15.51 2.00 -13.03
CA THR A 23 14.48 0.97 -13.24
C THR A 23 13.19 1.28 -12.48
N GLU A 24 13.29 1.74 -11.23
CA GLU A 24 12.13 2.07 -10.41
C GLU A 24 11.38 3.27 -11.01
N ILE A 25 12.11 4.31 -11.42
CA ILE A 25 11.55 5.50 -12.07
C ILE A 25 10.86 5.13 -13.39
N GLN A 26 11.53 4.35 -14.24
CA GLN A 26 10.97 3.93 -15.52
C GLN A 26 9.71 3.08 -15.31
N THR A 27 9.74 2.16 -14.36
CA THR A 27 8.57 1.33 -14.01
C THR A 27 7.42 2.17 -13.49
N SER A 28 7.67 3.19 -12.66
CA SER A 28 6.60 4.08 -12.19
C SER A 28 5.98 4.90 -13.32
N ILE A 29 6.78 5.37 -14.28
CA ILE A 29 6.27 6.10 -15.44
C ILE A 29 5.38 5.20 -16.32
N GLU A 30 5.82 3.97 -16.57
CA GLU A 30 5.02 3.00 -17.33
C GLU A 30 3.74 2.61 -16.61
N PHE A 31 3.80 2.45 -15.29
CA PHE A 31 2.65 2.19 -14.45
C PHE A 31 1.66 3.37 -14.46
N GLU A 32 2.14 4.59 -14.25
CA GLU A 32 1.35 5.82 -14.28
C GLU A 32 0.64 5.97 -15.62
N LYS A 33 1.37 5.85 -16.74
CA LYS A 33 0.79 5.90 -18.08
C LYS A 33 -0.29 4.84 -18.31
N SER A 34 -0.07 3.62 -17.82
CA SER A 34 -1.07 2.55 -17.92
C SER A 34 -2.35 2.88 -17.13
N LEU A 35 -2.24 3.55 -15.99
CA LEU A 35 -3.39 4.03 -15.24
C LEU A 35 -4.10 5.20 -15.93
N GLU A 36 -3.34 6.12 -16.54
CA GLU A 36 -3.87 7.23 -17.35
C GLU A 36 -4.65 6.72 -18.56
N ASP A 37 -4.09 5.77 -19.31
CA ASP A 37 -4.72 5.16 -20.50
C ASP A 37 -6.04 4.44 -20.15
N GLN A 38 -6.23 4.06 -18.88
CA GLN A 38 -7.44 3.44 -18.33
C GLN A 38 -8.36 4.43 -17.61
N ASP A 39 -8.08 5.74 -17.66
CA ASP A 39 -8.82 6.78 -16.96
C ASP A 39 -8.85 6.61 -15.41
N LEU A 40 -7.90 5.86 -14.84
CA LEU A 40 -7.87 5.53 -13.40
C LEU A 40 -7.23 6.62 -12.53
N LEU A 41 -6.57 7.61 -13.13
CA LEU A 41 -6.00 8.77 -12.42
C LEU A 41 -6.91 10.01 -12.45
N LYS A 42 -8.12 9.91 -13.02
CA LYS A 42 -9.11 10.98 -12.95
C LYS A 42 -9.61 11.14 -11.50
N PRO A 43 -9.95 12.37 -11.04
CA PRO A 43 -10.42 12.59 -9.68
C PRO A 43 -11.59 11.69 -9.28
N GLU A 44 -12.53 11.45 -10.19
CA GLU A 44 -13.69 10.58 -9.94
C GLU A 44 -13.28 9.12 -9.70
N ALA A 45 -12.29 8.62 -10.45
CA ALA A 45 -11.77 7.27 -10.29
C ALA A 45 -10.99 7.10 -8.98
N LEU A 46 -10.22 8.12 -8.58
CA LEU A 46 -9.48 8.14 -7.32
C LEU A 46 -10.44 8.22 -6.11
N HIS A 47 -11.46 9.08 -6.16
CA HIS A 47 -12.54 9.09 -5.17
C HIS A 47 -13.29 7.76 -5.10
N LYS A 48 -13.59 7.16 -6.25
CA LYS A 48 -14.23 5.84 -6.29
C LYS A 48 -13.35 4.79 -5.63
N THR A 49 -12.04 4.82 -5.89
CA THR A 49 -11.07 3.88 -5.30
C THR A 49 -11.05 3.96 -3.77
N THR A 50 -11.05 5.17 -3.21
CA THR A 50 -11.09 5.34 -1.75
C THR A 50 -12.46 4.97 -1.16
N SER A 51 -13.55 5.25 -1.88
CA SER A 51 -14.90 4.84 -1.49
C SER A 51 -15.06 3.31 -1.49
N ASP A 52 -14.59 2.64 -2.55
CA ASP A 52 -14.60 1.18 -2.68
C ASP A 52 -13.78 0.53 -1.55
N PHE A 53 -12.62 1.10 -1.19
CA PHE A 53 -11.84 0.65 -0.04
C PHE A 53 -12.65 0.69 1.26
N SER A 54 -13.36 1.79 1.53
CA SER A 54 -14.20 1.90 2.73
C SER A 54 -15.39 0.94 2.69
N ALA A 55 -16.03 0.77 1.52
CA ALA A 55 -17.13 -0.17 1.33
C ALA A 55 -16.71 -1.61 1.62
N LEU A 56 -15.53 -2.03 1.12
CA LEU A 56 -14.97 -3.36 1.38
C LEU A 56 -14.72 -3.62 2.87
N ASN A 57 -14.34 -2.61 3.64
CA ASN A 57 -14.17 -2.78 5.08
C ASN A 57 -15.49 -3.02 5.82
N LYS A 58 -16.58 -2.46 5.30
CA LYS A 58 -17.93 -2.57 5.88
C LYS A 58 -18.70 -3.79 5.38
N TYR A 59 -18.24 -4.45 4.33
CA TYR A 59 -18.92 -5.57 3.69
C TYR A 59 -19.28 -6.70 4.66
N VAL A 60 -20.54 -7.13 4.66
CA VAL A 60 -21.02 -8.23 5.51
C VAL A 60 -21.19 -9.48 4.66
N VAL A 61 -20.44 -10.53 4.98
CA VAL A 61 -20.63 -11.85 4.36
C VAL A 61 -21.81 -12.53 5.03
N LEU A 62 -22.85 -12.84 4.25
CA LEU A 62 -23.99 -13.61 4.71
C LEU A 62 -23.68 -15.12 4.61
N SER A 63 -24.15 -15.88 5.60
CA SER A 63 -24.15 -17.34 5.53
C SER A 63 -25.18 -17.84 4.50
N PRO A 64 -25.05 -19.07 3.98
CA PRO A 64 -26.04 -19.65 3.07
C PRO A 64 -27.48 -19.59 3.60
N THR A 65 -27.66 -19.86 4.90
CA THR A 65 -28.97 -19.77 5.56
C THR A 65 -29.53 -18.34 5.60
N GLU A 66 -28.67 -17.34 5.80
CA GLU A 66 -29.10 -15.93 5.76
C GLU A 66 -29.47 -15.48 4.34
N ILE A 67 -28.74 -15.97 3.33
CA ILE A 67 -29.06 -15.73 1.91
C ILE A 67 -30.41 -16.36 1.56
N ASP A 68 -30.65 -17.61 1.98
CA ASP A 68 -31.93 -18.28 1.73
C ASP A 68 -33.10 -17.56 2.42
N ALA A 69 -32.88 -17.10 3.66
CA ALA A 69 -33.88 -16.33 4.41
C ALA A 69 -34.19 -15.00 3.71
N GLU A 70 -33.17 -14.30 3.23
CA GLU A 70 -33.34 -13.07 2.44
C GLU A 70 -34.12 -13.34 1.15
N ALA A 71 -33.78 -14.39 0.40
CA ALA A 71 -34.47 -14.75 -0.83
C ALA A 71 -35.96 -15.08 -0.60
N GLN A 72 -36.29 -15.78 0.49
CA GLN A 72 -37.69 -16.03 0.86
C GLN A 72 -38.41 -14.75 1.28
N ALA A 73 -37.75 -13.85 2.00
CA ALA A 73 -38.31 -12.57 2.42
C ALA A 73 -38.65 -11.68 1.21
N TRP A 74 -37.76 -11.65 0.20
CA TRP A 74 -38.02 -11.03 -1.10
C TRP A 74 -39.21 -11.65 -1.83
N LYS A 75 -39.27 -12.98 -1.90
CA LYS A 75 -40.37 -13.71 -2.54
C LYS A 75 -41.73 -13.39 -1.89
N ASN A 76 -41.75 -13.15 -0.58
CA ASN A 76 -42.95 -12.84 0.19
C ASN A 76 -43.29 -11.34 0.21
N GLY A 77 -42.53 -10.48 -0.50
CA GLY A 77 -42.78 -9.05 -0.58
C GLY A 77 -42.38 -8.26 0.68
N THR A 78 -41.55 -8.86 1.54
CA THR A 78 -41.06 -8.24 2.78
C THR A 78 -39.53 -8.28 2.81
N PRO A 79 -38.83 -7.51 1.96
CA PRO A 79 -37.37 -7.52 1.91
C PRO A 79 -36.79 -7.16 3.28
N LEU A 80 -35.76 -7.91 3.70
CA LEU A 80 -35.05 -7.62 4.95
C LEU A 80 -34.16 -6.38 4.76
N PRO A 81 -33.96 -5.57 5.81
CA PRO A 81 -33.00 -4.48 5.75
C PRO A 81 -31.59 -5.04 5.53
N GLU A 82 -30.77 -4.27 4.81
CA GLU A 82 -29.37 -4.62 4.57
C GLU A 82 -28.65 -4.78 5.91
N LYS A 83 -27.94 -5.90 6.08
CA LYS A 83 -27.19 -6.17 7.30
C LYS A 83 -25.94 -5.30 7.31
N THR A 84 -25.87 -4.38 8.27
CA THR A 84 -24.69 -3.54 8.51
C THR A 84 -23.95 -4.01 9.75
N LEU A 85 -22.63 -3.87 9.76
CA LEU A 85 -21.86 -4.09 10.98
C LEU A 85 -22.24 -3.07 12.06
N THR A 86 -22.24 -3.51 13.32
CA THR A 86 -22.24 -2.58 14.45
C THR A 86 -20.91 -1.85 14.54
N SER A 87 -20.88 -0.76 15.32
CA SER A 87 -19.64 -0.02 15.60
C SER A 87 -18.57 -0.91 16.23
N GLU A 88 -18.96 -1.81 17.13
CA GLU A 88 -18.06 -2.76 17.79
C GLU A 88 -17.52 -3.81 16.82
N GLU A 89 -18.36 -4.36 15.95
CA GLU A 89 -17.96 -5.33 14.92
C GLU A 89 -17.00 -4.71 13.91
N LEU A 90 -17.28 -3.46 13.49
CA LEU A 90 -16.43 -2.71 12.58
C LEU A 90 -15.07 -2.41 13.22
N LYS A 91 -15.04 -2.00 14.49
CA LYS A 91 -13.80 -1.79 15.25
C LYS A 91 -12.98 -3.07 15.36
N ALA A 92 -13.60 -4.18 15.77
CA ALA A 92 -12.92 -5.48 15.87
C ALA A 92 -12.33 -5.93 14.52
N ARG A 93 -13.05 -5.64 13.42
CA ARG A 93 -12.56 -5.91 12.07
C ARG A 93 -11.32 -5.09 11.70
N TYR A 94 -11.29 -3.80 12.02
CA TYR A 94 -10.10 -2.97 11.79
C TYR A 94 -8.90 -3.46 12.60
N GLU A 95 -9.10 -3.79 13.87
CA GLU A 95 -8.04 -4.34 14.74
C GLU A 95 -7.50 -5.67 14.20
N ALA A 96 -8.37 -6.56 13.72
CA ALA A 96 -7.98 -7.81 13.08
C ALA A 96 -7.15 -7.56 11.82
N LYS A 97 -7.56 -6.63 10.95
CA LYS A 97 -6.80 -6.25 9.74
C LYS A 97 -5.40 -5.71 10.09
N ILE A 98 -5.31 -4.82 11.07
CA ILE A 98 -4.01 -4.28 11.53
C ILE A 98 -3.12 -5.40 12.07
N THR A 99 -3.69 -6.33 12.84
CA THR A 99 -2.94 -7.47 13.40
C THR A 99 -2.42 -8.39 12.30
N GLN A 100 -3.26 -8.75 11.34
CA GLN A 100 -2.86 -9.57 10.19
C GLN A 100 -1.79 -8.89 9.34
N MET A 101 -1.95 -7.60 9.06
CA MET A 101 -0.99 -6.79 8.34
C MET A 101 0.38 -6.75 9.05
N ASN A 102 0.39 -6.48 10.35
CA ASN A 102 1.63 -6.44 11.15
C ASN A 102 2.32 -7.81 11.18
N ALA A 103 1.56 -8.89 11.32
CA ALA A 103 2.12 -10.25 11.28
C ALA A 103 2.73 -10.55 9.89
N PHE A 104 2.02 -10.23 8.81
CA PHE A 104 2.48 -10.44 7.45
C PHE A 104 3.78 -9.67 7.16
N TYR A 105 3.79 -8.35 7.38
CA TYR A 105 4.97 -7.53 7.11
C TYR A 105 6.11 -7.77 8.09
N GLY A 106 5.80 -8.08 9.35
CA GLY A 106 6.79 -8.50 10.34
C GLY A 106 7.54 -9.76 9.89
N ASN A 107 6.81 -10.78 9.44
CA ASN A 107 7.43 -11.99 8.88
C ASN A 107 8.25 -11.68 7.63
N ALA A 108 7.69 -10.86 6.71
CA ALA A 108 8.39 -10.46 5.49
C ALA A 108 9.75 -9.78 5.79
N LEU A 109 9.83 -8.91 6.81
CA LEU A 109 11.10 -8.33 7.23
C LEU A 109 12.10 -9.38 7.74
N THR A 110 11.64 -10.34 8.54
CA THR A 110 12.52 -11.40 9.07
C THR A 110 13.06 -12.34 7.98
N ASP A 111 12.37 -12.45 6.86
CA ASP A 111 12.75 -13.30 5.74
C ASP A 111 13.70 -12.62 4.75
N ILE A 112 13.90 -11.30 4.82
CA ILE A 112 14.77 -10.53 3.90
C ILE A 112 16.17 -11.16 3.74
N PRO A 113 16.88 -11.57 4.81
CA PRO A 113 18.20 -12.20 4.67
C PRO A 113 18.19 -13.54 3.94
N LYS A 114 17.02 -14.18 3.81
CA LYS A 114 16.85 -15.47 3.11
C LYS A 114 16.48 -15.28 1.64
N LEU A 115 16.13 -14.07 1.22
CA LEU A 115 15.71 -13.79 -0.15
C LEU A 115 16.89 -13.84 -1.12
N SER A 116 16.63 -14.32 -2.34
CA SER A 116 17.55 -14.21 -3.47
C SER A 116 17.68 -12.75 -3.96
N THR A 117 18.71 -12.46 -4.75
CA THR A 117 18.91 -11.13 -5.36
C THR A 117 17.70 -10.68 -6.16
N LEU A 118 17.08 -11.57 -6.95
CA LEU A 118 15.87 -11.25 -7.71
C LEU A 118 14.70 -10.90 -6.77
N GLN A 119 14.50 -11.65 -5.69
CA GLN A 119 13.46 -11.38 -4.72
C GLN A 119 13.68 -10.06 -3.97
N LEU A 120 14.93 -9.71 -3.65
CA LEU A 120 15.28 -8.42 -3.05
C LEU A 120 14.99 -7.25 -4.00
N ASN A 121 15.35 -7.39 -5.28
CA ASN A 121 15.03 -6.38 -6.31
C ASN A 121 13.52 -6.20 -6.48
N ASN A 122 12.77 -7.30 -6.51
CA ASN A 122 11.31 -7.27 -6.60
C ASN A 122 10.68 -6.64 -5.35
N LEU A 123 11.14 -7.00 -4.14
CA LEU A 123 10.65 -6.42 -2.90
C LEU A 123 10.89 -4.91 -2.85
N ARG A 124 12.10 -4.48 -3.22
CA ARG A 124 12.48 -3.07 -3.31
C ARG A 124 11.56 -2.32 -4.30
N SER A 125 11.39 -2.85 -5.51
CA SER A 125 10.60 -2.21 -6.58
C SER A 125 9.11 -2.20 -6.26
N ASN A 126 8.54 -3.30 -5.76
CA ASN A 126 7.13 -3.37 -5.40
C ASN A 126 6.80 -2.44 -4.22
N SER A 127 7.70 -2.37 -3.24
CA SER A 127 7.54 -1.42 -2.12
C SER A 127 7.58 0.02 -2.62
N TYR A 128 8.43 0.33 -3.60
CA TYR A 128 8.44 1.65 -4.26
C TYR A 128 7.12 1.95 -4.97
N ILE A 129 6.62 1.02 -5.78
CA ILE A 129 5.35 1.21 -6.52
C ILE A 129 4.20 1.46 -5.54
N GLY A 130 4.15 0.76 -4.40
CA GLY A 130 3.13 1.02 -3.38
C GLY A 130 3.27 2.41 -2.73
N ILE A 131 4.50 2.85 -2.44
CA ILE A 131 4.77 4.22 -1.94
C ILE A 131 4.40 5.27 -3.00
N PHE A 132 4.68 4.99 -4.27
CA PHE A 132 4.33 5.85 -5.40
C PHE A 132 2.81 5.93 -5.57
N ALA A 133 2.08 4.81 -5.53
CA ALA A 133 0.62 4.80 -5.60
C ALA A 133 -0.04 5.60 -4.46
N TYR A 134 0.57 5.61 -3.28
CA TYR A 134 0.11 6.44 -2.16
C TYR A 134 0.09 7.93 -2.50
N SER A 135 1.06 8.44 -3.28
CA SER A 135 1.15 9.88 -3.59
C SER A 135 -0.04 10.37 -4.42
N HIS A 136 -0.61 9.51 -5.27
CA HIS A 136 -1.82 9.82 -6.05
C HIS A 136 -3.10 9.80 -5.20
N LEU A 137 -3.12 9.02 -4.12
CA LEU A 137 -4.33 8.79 -3.32
C LEU A 137 -4.40 9.64 -2.05
N GLN A 138 -3.27 10.20 -1.58
CA GLN A 138 -3.17 10.85 -0.27
C GLN A 138 -4.23 11.94 -0.04
N GLU A 139 -4.55 12.73 -1.07
CA GLU A 139 -5.54 13.82 -0.98
C GLU A 139 -6.97 13.27 -0.83
N TYR A 140 -7.23 12.09 -1.38
CA TYR A 140 -8.54 11.43 -1.37
C TYR A 140 -8.81 10.66 -0.07
N PHE A 141 -7.84 10.58 0.84
CA PHE A 141 -8.02 9.96 2.15
C PHE A 141 -8.69 10.87 3.18
N SER A 142 -8.83 12.18 2.91
CA SER A 142 -9.40 13.16 3.86
C SER A 142 -10.74 12.72 4.43
N ASP A 143 -11.56 12.08 3.59
CA ASP A 143 -12.95 11.73 3.89
C ASP A 143 -13.09 10.36 4.53
N LEU A 144 -11.99 9.60 4.66
CA LEU A 144 -12.01 8.29 5.29
C LEU A 144 -12.14 8.38 6.82
N PRO A 145 -12.80 7.39 7.46
CA PRO A 145 -12.75 7.20 8.90
C PRO A 145 -11.31 7.14 9.43
N GLN A 146 -11.11 7.64 10.66
CA GLN A 146 -9.77 7.71 11.26
C GLN A 146 -9.07 6.34 11.31
N GLN A 147 -9.80 5.27 11.63
CA GLN A 147 -9.24 3.91 11.68
C GLN A 147 -8.79 3.41 10.30
N GLU A 148 -9.48 3.82 9.23
CA GLU A 148 -9.10 3.48 7.85
C GLU A 148 -7.83 4.22 7.42
N LYS A 149 -7.71 5.50 7.80
CA LYS A 149 -6.48 6.28 7.63
C LYS A 149 -5.31 5.62 8.34
N GLU A 150 -5.49 5.20 9.59
CA GLU A 150 -4.44 4.50 10.34
C GLU A 150 -3.99 3.19 9.69
N ILE A 151 -4.90 2.43 9.08
CA ILE A 151 -4.55 1.21 8.32
C ILE A 151 -3.66 1.58 7.14
N ILE A 152 -4.05 2.60 6.37
CA ILE A 152 -3.32 3.08 5.19
C ILE A 152 -1.93 3.62 5.58
N GLU A 153 -1.84 4.45 6.61
CA GLU A 153 -0.57 5.00 7.12
C GLU A 153 0.36 3.90 7.64
N LYS A 154 -0.17 2.91 8.37
CA LYS A 154 0.62 1.76 8.82
C LYS A 154 1.13 0.94 7.64
N ASN A 155 0.31 0.73 6.61
CA ASN A 155 0.74 0.05 5.40
C ASN A 155 1.89 0.80 4.72
N LEU A 156 1.75 2.11 4.52
CA LEU A 156 2.81 2.96 3.95
C LEU A 156 4.13 2.81 4.74
N ASN A 157 4.06 2.89 6.07
CA ASN A 157 5.25 2.72 6.92
C ASN A 157 5.88 1.32 6.76
N TRP A 158 5.08 0.27 6.62
CA TRP A 158 5.58 -1.07 6.33
C TRP A 158 6.31 -1.15 4.99
N LEU A 159 5.75 -0.56 3.93
CA LEU A 159 6.39 -0.51 2.61
C LEU A 159 7.73 0.24 2.65
N VAL A 160 7.80 1.36 3.36
CA VAL A 160 9.05 2.11 3.57
C VAL A 160 10.09 1.27 4.31
N ASN A 161 9.69 0.56 5.37
CA ASN A 161 10.59 -0.29 6.15
C ASN A 161 11.10 -1.49 5.34
N LEU A 162 10.22 -2.17 4.60
CA LEU A 162 10.60 -3.26 3.71
C LEU A 162 11.57 -2.80 2.63
N ARG A 163 11.29 -1.65 1.99
CA ARG A 163 12.18 -1.03 1.01
C ARG A 163 13.57 -0.79 1.60
N LYS A 164 13.63 -0.14 2.76
CA LYS A 164 14.88 0.18 3.44
C LYS A 164 15.67 -1.09 3.75
N ALA A 165 15.03 -2.08 4.35
CA ALA A 165 15.66 -3.33 4.73
C ALA A 165 16.17 -4.12 3.50
N ALA A 166 15.41 -4.13 2.40
CA ALA A 166 15.86 -4.75 1.15
C ALA A 166 17.11 -4.06 0.58
N ILE A 167 17.12 -2.72 0.55
CA ILE A 167 18.28 -1.93 0.08
C ILE A 167 19.51 -2.17 0.97
N ASP A 168 19.31 -2.21 2.28
CA ASP A 168 20.40 -2.43 3.24
C ASP A 168 20.98 -3.84 3.10
N GLU A 169 20.15 -4.87 2.93
CA GLU A 169 20.58 -6.24 2.68
C GLU A 169 21.33 -6.36 1.35
N MET A 170 20.83 -5.74 0.28
CA MET A 170 21.51 -5.70 -1.01
C MET A 170 22.90 -5.04 -0.90
N ALA A 171 22.99 -3.92 -0.20
CA ALA A 171 24.25 -3.22 0.04
C ALA A 171 25.24 -4.08 0.84
N GLN A 172 24.76 -4.78 1.88
CA GLN A 172 25.58 -5.70 2.68
C GLN A 172 26.16 -6.84 1.83
N ARG A 173 25.42 -7.31 0.83
CA ARG A 173 25.88 -8.34 -0.12
C ARG A 173 26.76 -7.82 -1.25
N GLY A 174 27.01 -6.51 -1.31
CA GLY A 174 27.73 -5.88 -2.42
C GLY A 174 26.95 -5.87 -3.74
N ILE A 175 25.64 -6.03 -3.69
CA ILE A 175 24.76 -5.96 -4.87
C ILE A 175 24.54 -4.47 -5.17
N SER A 176 25.26 -3.96 -6.16
CA SER A 176 25.09 -2.58 -6.65
C SER A 176 23.92 -2.50 -7.62
N LYS A 177 23.26 -1.33 -7.66
CA LYS A 177 22.04 -1.03 -8.44
C LYS A 177 22.11 -1.54 -9.88
#